data_AF-A0A7K2FL08-F1
#
_entry.id   AF-A0A7K2FL08-F1
#
_cell.length_a   1.000
_cell.length_b   1.000
_cell.length_c   1.000
_cell.angle_alpha   90.00
_cell.angle_beta   90.00
_cell.angle_gamma   90.00
#
_symmetry.space_group_name_H-M   'P 1'
#
loop_
_entity.id
_entity.type
_entity.pdbx_description
1 polymer ?
#
loop_
_entity_poly.entity_id
_entity_poly.type
_entity_poly.pdbx_seq_one_letter_code
_entity_poly.pdbx_strand_id
1 'polypeptide(L)'
;MGAIWLTAVAVVVGGAFAGWRRRLFPGGWAFALASRFAAERRELARARTRVRGLEGAARADESAARAELAEQEQRHRNEVRTRERLIATLNNPGTGRRLGSLGEATLNEHVVVARDAKGVRHTLQLAGLGVEFDWGEESYYVYLVRTDGRRVRVDYPRSGVSSDDAEQTQRQETRYTEKQVRDFADVVRDAVAQENTFRARLPQRLKETEAELDRVREDTAAQERARERLARIQARNKDNPHLRDAREELEAERRKWRALAGKMPPA
;
A
#
# COMPACT_ATOMS: atom_id res chain seq x y z
N MET A 1 -26.72 -45.32 17.57
CA MET A 1 -25.62 -45.19 16.58
C MET A 1 -24.38 -44.42 17.07
N GLY A 2 -24.44 -43.64 18.17
CA GLY A 2 -23.26 -42.88 18.65
C GLY A 2 -22.13 -43.70 19.29
N ALA A 3 -22.44 -44.83 19.94
CA ALA A 3 -21.44 -45.63 20.66
C ALA A 3 -20.43 -46.35 19.75
N ILE A 4 -20.86 -46.79 18.56
CA ILE A 4 -20.01 -47.47 17.57
C ILE A 4 -19.04 -46.48 16.90
N TRP A 5 -19.46 -45.23 16.77
CA TRP A 5 -18.64 -44.18 16.17
C TRP A 5 -17.51 -43.71 17.11
N LEU A 6 -17.82 -43.58 18.40
CA LEU A 6 -16.82 -43.21 19.42
C LEU A 6 -15.75 -44.29 19.61
N THR A 7 -16.14 -45.58 19.57
CA THR A 7 -15.17 -46.68 19.64
C THR A 7 -14.30 -46.75 18.39
N ALA A 8 -14.85 -46.54 17.20
CA ALA A 8 -14.07 -46.50 15.96
C ALA A 8 -13.03 -45.36 15.96
N VAL A 9 -13.42 -44.15 16.38
CA VAL A 9 -12.51 -43.00 16.49
C VAL A 9 -11.41 -43.26 17.53
N ALA A 10 -11.76 -43.81 18.70
CA ALA A 10 -10.78 -44.14 19.73
C ALA A 10 -9.74 -45.17 19.25
N VAL A 11 -10.17 -46.18 18.48
CA VAL A 11 -9.27 -47.18 17.89
C VAL A 11 -8.33 -46.54 16.86
N VAL A 12 -8.83 -45.65 15.99
CA VAL A 12 -8.01 -44.97 14.98
C VAL A 12 -6.98 -44.04 15.64
N VAL A 13 -7.40 -43.22 16.60
CA VAL A 13 -6.50 -42.32 17.34
C VAL A 13 -5.48 -43.12 18.15
N GLY A 14 -5.91 -44.19 18.81
CA GLY A 14 -5.04 -45.09 19.56
C GLY A 14 -4.00 -45.77 18.66
N GLY A 15 -4.42 -46.27 17.50
CA GLY A 15 -3.53 -46.89 16.49
C GLY A 15 -2.51 -45.89 15.92
N ALA A 16 -2.94 -44.68 15.57
CA ALA A 16 -2.06 -43.62 15.09
C ALA A 16 -1.04 -43.20 16.16
N PHE A 17 -1.48 -43.01 17.40
CA PHE A 17 -0.61 -42.68 18.54
C PHE A 17 0.42 -43.79 18.81
N ALA A 18 -0.02 -45.05 18.79
CA ALA A 18 0.83 -46.21 19.01
C ALA A 18 1.88 -46.37 17.88
N GLY A 19 1.48 -46.16 16.62
CA GLY A 19 2.38 -46.13 15.47
C GLY A 19 3.40 -45.01 15.53
N TRP A 20 2.98 -43.78 15.86
CA TRP A 20 3.87 -42.64 16.05
C TRP A 20 4.88 -42.86 17.18
N ARG A 21 4.41 -43.39 18.32
CA ARG A 21 5.25 -43.69 19.48
C ARG A 21 6.28 -44.78 19.18
N ARG A 22 5.91 -45.80 18.40
CA ARG A 22 6.85 -46.83 17.92
C ARG A 22 7.92 -46.26 16.98
N ARG A 23 7.58 -45.27 16.16
CA ARG A 23 8.55 -44.56 15.29
C ARG A 23 9.54 -43.73 16.10
N LEU A 24 9.10 -43.08 17.18
CA LEU A 24 9.96 -42.25 18.04
C LEU A 24 10.88 -43.04 18.97
N PHE A 25 10.47 -44.25 19.35
CA PHE A 25 11.14 -45.13 20.29
C PHE A 25 11.30 -46.55 19.70
N PRO A 26 12.29 -46.77 18.81
CA PRO A 26 12.51 -48.07 18.18
C PRO A 26 13.06 -49.09 19.17
N GLY A 27 12.85 -50.38 18.91
CA GLY A 27 13.24 -51.48 19.81
C GLY A 27 12.14 -52.50 20.09
N GLY A 28 10.91 -52.22 19.67
CA GLY A 28 9.74 -53.08 19.87
C GLY A 28 8.72 -52.49 20.84
N TRP A 29 7.56 -53.14 20.97
CA TRP A 29 6.45 -52.64 21.78
C TRP A 29 6.79 -52.50 23.27
N ALA A 30 7.60 -53.41 23.80
CA ALA A 30 8.09 -53.34 25.17
C ALA A 30 8.86 -52.03 25.43
N PHE A 31 9.70 -51.58 24.50
CA PHE A 31 10.47 -50.34 24.66
C PHE A 31 9.63 -49.08 24.44
N ALA A 32 8.64 -49.13 23.54
CA ALA A 32 7.78 -47.99 23.26
C ALA A 32 6.73 -47.70 24.36
N LEU A 33 6.24 -48.75 25.04
CA LEU A 33 5.09 -48.66 25.96
C LEU A 33 5.36 -49.11 27.40
N ALA A 34 6.28 -50.05 27.66
CA ALA A 34 6.42 -50.59 29.01
C ALA A 34 6.89 -49.53 30.01
N SER A 35 6.37 -49.61 31.24
CA SER A 35 6.71 -48.69 32.34
C SER A 35 8.19 -48.75 32.71
N ARG A 36 8.83 -49.93 32.59
CA ARG A 36 10.26 -50.12 32.90
C ARG A 36 11.21 -49.22 32.11
N PHE A 37 10.83 -48.77 30.91
CA PHE A 37 11.65 -47.87 30.07
C PHE A 37 11.11 -46.43 30.06
N ALA A 38 10.22 -46.09 31.00
CA ALA A 38 9.59 -44.78 31.02
C ALA A 38 10.55 -43.65 31.40
N ALA A 39 11.62 -43.93 32.15
CA ALA A 39 12.62 -42.92 32.52
C ALA A 39 13.44 -42.51 31.29
N GLU A 40 13.97 -43.48 30.56
CA GLU A 40 14.82 -43.33 29.39
C GLU A 40 14.05 -42.70 28.22
N ARG A 41 12.77 -43.07 28.05
CA ARG A 41 11.90 -42.38 27.08
C ARG A 41 11.72 -40.90 27.43
N ARG A 42 11.57 -40.58 28.72
CA ARG A 42 11.40 -39.20 29.18
C ARG A 42 12.68 -38.39 29.00
N GLU A 43 13.84 -38.97 29.27
CA GLU A 43 15.15 -38.34 29.06
C GLU A 43 15.39 -38.03 27.58
N LEU A 44 15.21 -39.02 26.70
CA LEU A 44 15.33 -38.81 25.24
C LEU A 44 14.31 -37.77 24.73
N ALA A 45 13.06 -37.81 25.22
CA ALA A 45 12.05 -36.81 24.84
C ALA A 45 12.42 -35.40 25.34
N ARG A 46 12.95 -35.27 26.55
CA ARG A 46 13.42 -33.99 27.12
C ARG A 46 14.57 -33.42 26.28
N ALA A 47 15.57 -34.23 25.95
CA ALA A 47 16.70 -33.80 25.12
C ALA A 47 16.23 -33.30 23.73
N ARG A 48 15.30 -34.02 23.09
CA ARG A 48 14.68 -33.57 21.83
C ARG A 48 13.95 -32.25 21.95
N THR A 49 13.11 -32.11 22.98
CA THR A 49 12.35 -30.87 23.21
C THR A 49 13.29 -29.71 23.49
N ARG A 50 14.39 -29.94 24.22
CA ARG A 50 15.43 -28.93 24.48
C ARG A 50 16.06 -28.43 23.19
N VAL A 51 16.52 -29.33 22.31
CA VAL A 51 17.10 -28.95 21.01
C VAL A 51 16.07 -28.20 20.16
N ARG A 52 14.84 -28.71 20.04
CA ARG A 52 13.79 -28.05 19.25
C ARG A 52 13.40 -26.69 19.80
N GLY A 53 13.37 -26.52 21.12
CA GLY A 53 13.11 -25.23 21.76
C GLY A 53 14.19 -24.21 21.43
N LEU A 54 15.47 -24.60 21.53
CA LEU A 54 16.60 -23.73 21.21
C LEU A 54 16.65 -23.37 19.72
N GLU A 55 16.44 -24.34 18.82
CA GLU A 55 16.37 -24.06 17.37
C GLU A 55 15.14 -23.19 17.03
N GLY A 56 14.02 -23.45 17.68
CA GLY A 56 12.80 -22.65 17.51
C GLY A 56 13.01 -21.19 17.92
N ALA A 57 13.64 -20.96 19.08
CA ALA A 57 14.00 -19.63 19.54
C ALA A 57 14.97 -18.92 18.59
N ALA A 58 16.03 -19.62 18.15
CA ALA A 58 16.98 -19.08 17.18
C ALA A 58 16.31 -18.68 15.84
N ARG A 59 15.42 -19.53 15.31
CA ARG A 59 14.64 -19.23 14.10
C ARG A 59 13.70 -18.05 14.30
N ALA A 60 13.05 -17.96 15.46
CA ALA A 60 12.14 -16.85 15.78
C ALA A 60 12.90 -15.52 15.82
N ASP A 61 14.06 -15.48 16.48
CA ASP A 61 14.91 -14.28 16.55
C ASP A 61 15.39 -13.84 15.16
N GLU A 62 15.85 -14.79 14.33
CA GLU A 62 16.26 -14.49 12.96
C GLU A 62 15.10 -14.01 12.09
N SER A 63 13.93 -14.65 12.22
CA SER A 63 12.72 -14.22 11.51
C SER A 63 12.29 -12.81 11.90
N ALA A 64 12.36 -12.46 13.18
CA ALA A 64 12.05 -11.12 13.67
C ALA A 64 13.01 -10.07 13.11
N ALA A 65 14.31 -10.36 13.09
CA ALA A 65 15.33 -9.48 12.52
C ALA A 65 15.20 -9.30 10.99
N ARG A 66 14.85 -10.37 10.26
CA ARG A 66 14.53 -10.29 8.83
C ARG A 66 13.29 -9.44 8.57
N ALA A 67 12.25 -9.60 9.39
CA ALA A 67 11.02 -8.81 9.26
C ALA A 67 11.29 -7.32 9.48
N GLU A 68 12.09 -6.98 10.49
CA GLU A 68 12.52 -5.60 10.74
C GLU A 68 13.31 -5.02 9.55
N LEU A 69 14.28 -5.76 9.01
CA LEU A 69 15.02 -5.31 7.83
C LEU A 69 14.08 -5.07 6.64
N ALA A 70 13.18 -6.02 6.36
CA ALA A 70 12.21 -5.88 5.28
C ALA A 70 11.27 -4.68 5.47
N GLU A 71 10.88 -4.40 6.72
CA GLU A 71 10.09 -3.23 7.07
C GLU A 71 10.84 -1.92 6.79
N GLN A 72 12.10 -1.80 7.22
CA GLN A 72 12.90 -0.60 6.97
C GLN A 72 13.15 -0.38 5.46
N GLU A 73 13.41 -1.46 4.72
CA GLU A 73 13.54 -1.38 3.27
C GLU A 73 12.23 -0.95 2.59
N GLN A 74 11.09 -1.47 3.07
CA GLN A 74 9.79 -1.09 2.53
C GLN A 74 9.43 0.36 2.82
N ARG A 75 9.71 0.85 4.05
CA ARG A 75 9.50 2.25 4.44
C ARG A 75 10.30 3.19 3.53
N HIS A 76 11.60 2.96 3.39
CA HIS A 76 12.47 3.74 2.51
C HIS A 76 11.98 3.71 1.04
N ARG A 77 11.63 2.54 0.49
CA ARG A 77 11.08 2.44 -0.87
C ARG A 77 9.78 3.24 -1.03
N ASN A 78 8.91 3.23 -0.03
CA ASN A 78 7.65 3.99 -0.06
C ASN A 78 7.90 5.49 -0.01
N GLU A 79 8.86 5.95 0.79
CA GLU A 79 9.25 7.36 0.88
C GLU A 79 9.83 7.87 -0.45
N VAL A 80 10.80 7.14 -1.02
CA VAL A 80 11.36 7.42 -2.36
C VAL A 80 10.24 7.53 -3.40
N ARG A 81 9.37 6.51 -3.48
CA ARG A 81 8.26 6.49 -4.43
C ARG A 81 7.28 7.65 -4.22
N THR A 82 7.06 8.06 -2.98
CA THR A 82 6.16 9.17 -2.66
C THR A 82 6.73 10.49 -3.17
N ARG A 83 8.03 10.71 -3.02
CA ARG A 83 8.71 11.91 -3.55
C ARG A 83 8.80 11.90 -5.08
N GLU A 84 9.08 10.76 -5.69
CA GLU A 84 9.06 10.60 -7.15
C GLU A 84 7.67 10.91 -7.74
N ARG A 85 6.61 10.43 -7.10
CA ARG A 85 5.23 10.76 -7.49
C ARG A 85 4.95 12.25 -7.35
N LEU A 86 5.40 12.88 -6.27
CA LEU A 86 5.24 14.32 -6.08
C LEU A 86 5.92 15.11 -7.20
N ILE A 87 7.16 14.76 -7.56
CA ILE A 87 7.87 15.36 -8.70
C ILE A 87 7.08 15.14 -10.01
N ALA A 88 6.59 13.92 -10.25
CA ALA A 88 5.80 13.62 -11.43
C ALA A 88 4.50 14.47 -11.49
N THR A 89 3.81 14.64 -10.36
CA THR A 89 2.62 15.49 -10.24
C THR A 89 2.95 16.97 -10.43
N LEU A 90 4.08 17.46 -9.91
CA LEU A 90 4.51 18.84 -10.13
C LEU A 90 4.85 19.10 -11.60
N ASN A 91 5.54 18.17 -12.26
CA ASN A 91 5.86 18.26 -13.69
C ASN A 91 4.62 18.18 -14.59
N ASN A 92 3.67 17.33 -14.22
CA ASN A 92 2.43 17.16 -14.97
C ASN A 92 1.23 17.14 -14.00
N PRO A 93 0.70 18.32 -13.64
CA PRO A 93 -0.41 18.41 -12.68
C PRO A 93 -1.76 17.95 -13.26
N GLY A 94 -1.82 17.67 -14.57
CA GLY A 94 -3.03 17.23 -15.24
C GLY A 94 -4.11 18.31 -15.26
N THR A 95 -5.38 17.90 -15.18
CA THR A 95 -6.52 18.83 -15.11
C THR A 95 -6.76 19.37 -13.70
N GLY A 96 -6.35 18.61 -12.69
CA GLY A 96 -6.67 18.84 -11.28
C GLY A 96 -8.14 18.60 -10.95
N ARG A 97 -8.55 19.01 -9.74
CA ARG A 97 -9.92 18.87 -9.25
C ARG A 97 -10.87 19.85 -9.95
N ARG A 98 -12.14 19.47 -10.09
CA ARG A 98 -13.22 20.37 -10.54
C ARG A 98 -13.51 21.41 -9.46
N LEU A 99 -13.41 22.69 -9.81
CA LEU A 99 -13.69 23.82 -8.94
C LEU A 99 -15.11 24.36 -9.11
N GLY A 100 -15.67 24.25 -10.32
CA GLY A 100 -17.02 24.72 -10.60
C GLY A 100 -17.45 24.46 -12.04
N SER A 101 -18.68 24.81 -12.36
CA SER A 101 -19.20 24.78 -13.72
C SER A 101 -20.35 25.75 -13.89
N LEU A 102 -20.44 26.34 -15.08
CA LEU A 102 -21.59 27.10 -15.53
C LEU A 102 -21.93 26.67 -16.96
N GLY A 103 -23.11 26.09 -17.15
CA GLY A 103 -23.52 25.49 -18.41
C GLY A 103 -22.51 24.48 -18.93
N GLU A 104 -22.01 24.72 -20.14
CA GLU A 104 -21.06 23.85 -20.83
C GLU A 104 -19.59 24.18 -20.49
N ALA A 105 -19.34 25.16 -19.61
CA ALA A 105 -18.01 25.45 -19.10
C ALA A 105 -17.80 24.79 -17.74
N THR A 106 -16.71 24.04 -17.62
CA THR A 106 -16.25 23.43 -16.37
C THR A 106 -14.84 23.93 -16.05
N LEU A 107 -14.70 24.55 -14.89
CA LEU A 107 -13.43 24.99 -14.34
C LEU A 107 -12.82 23.89 -13.49
N ASN A 108 -11.57 23.54 -13.79
CA ASN A 108 -10.73 22.68 -12.97
C ASN A 108 -9.50 23.48 -12.50
N GLU A 109 -8.73 22.93 -11.56
CA GLU A 109 -7.57 23.63 -10.96
C GLU A 109 -6.53 24.11 -11.96
N HIS A 110 -6.29 23.38 -13.05
CA HIS A 110 -5.26 23.76 -14.05
C HIS A 110 -5.82 24.06 -15.44
N VAL A 111 -7.08 23.68 -15.71
CA VAL A 111 -7.70 23.84 -17.03
C VAL A 111 -9.16 24.27 -16.94
N VAL A 112 -9.59 25.08 -17.91
CA VAL A 112 -11.02 25.24 -18.25
C VAL A 112 -11.35 24.36 -19.44
N VAL A 113 -12.42 23.60 -19.29
CA VAL A 113 -13.05 22.88 -20.39
C VAL A 113 -14.30 23.65 -20.77
N ALA A 114 -14.41 24.10 -22.01
CA ALA A 114 -15.56 24.84 -22.49
C ALA A 114 -15.99 24.34 -23.86
N ARG A 115 -17.28 24.48 -24.16
CA ARG A 115 -17.84 24.24 -25.49
C ARG A 115 -18.09 25.58 -26.17
N ASP A 116 -17.65 25.74 -27.41
CA ASP A 116 -17.94 26.94 -28.18
C ASP A 116 -19.35 26.92 -28.79
N ALA A 117 -19.75 28.03 -29.43
CA ALA A 117 -21.04 28.17 -30.11
C ALA A 117 -21.29 27.12 -31.22
N LYS A 118 -20.24 26.46 -31.73
CA LYS A 118 -20.34 25.40 -32.74
C LYS A 118 -20.41 24.01 -32.11
N GLY A 119 -20.41 23.91 -30.79
CA GLY A 119 -20.46 22.64 -30.06
C GLY A 119 -19.10 21.98 -29.87
N VAL A 120 -17.99 22.61 -30.28
CA VAL A 120 -16.64 22.04 -30.19
C VAL A 120 -16.10 22.21 -28.77
N ARG A 121 -15.61 21.10 -28.19
CA ARG A 121 -15.02 21.09 -26.85
C ARG A 121 -13.56 21.54 -26.91
N HIS A 122 -13.24 22.57 -26.15
CA HIS A 122 -11.89 23.10 -25.96
C HIS A 122 -11.41 22.80 -24.54
N THR A 123 -10.16 22.37 -24.40
CA THR A 123 -9.47 22.29 -23.11
C THR A 123 -8.35 23.31 -23.10
N LEU A 124 -8.48 24.32 -22.25
CA LEU A 124 -7.62 25.48 -22.19
C LEU A 124 -6.85 25.47 -20.88
N GLN A 125 -5.52 25.59 -20.96
CA GLN A 125 -4.68 25.79 -19.78
C GLN A 125 -5.00 27.14 -19.14
N LEU A 126 -5.11 27.19 -17.82
CA LEU A 126 -5.36 28.45 -17.09
C LEU A 126 -4.14 29.37 -17.11
N ALA A 127 -2.93 28.81 -17.22
CA ALA A 127 -1.70 29.57 -17.25
C ALA A 127 -1.70 30.58 -18.43
N GLY A 128 -1.65 31.87 -18.09
CA GLY A 128 -1.71 32.97 -19.06
C GLY A 128 -3.04 33.15 -19.81
N LEU A 129 -4.13 32.52 -19.35
CA LEU A 129 -5.45 32.65 -19.97
C LEU A 129 -6.09 34.00 -19.60
N GLY A 130 -6.51 34.78 -20.59
CA GLY A 130 -7.36 35.96 -20.39
C GLY A 130 -8.84 35.57 -20.31
N VAL A 131 -9.61 36.31 -19.50
CA VAL A 131 -11.06 36.12 -19.38
C VAL A 131 -11.76 37.46 -19.52
N GLU A 132 -12.47 37.64 -20.63
CA GLU A 132 -13.27 38.83 -20.91
C GLU A 132 -14.76 38.49 -20.81
N PHE A 133 -15.55 39.40 -20.26
CA PHE A 133 -17.00 39.28 -20.15
C PHE A 133 -17.65 40.32 -21.04
N ASP A 134 -18.67 39.92 -21.80
CA ASP A 134 -19.45 40.77 -22.68
C ASP A 134 -20.94 40.40 -22.61
N TRP A 135 -21.82 41.30 -23.05
CA TRP A 135 -23.26 41.09 -23.04
C TRP A 135 -23.90 41.50 -24.36
N GLY A 136 -24.84 40.68 -24.83
CA GLY A 136 -25.70 40.96 -25.96
C GLY A 136 -27.17 41.09 -25.55
N GLU A 137 -28.03 41.30 -26.54
CA GLU A 137 -29.48 41.39 -26.33
C GLU A 137 -30.03 40.07 -25.78
N GLU A 138 -29.63 38.93 -26.35
CA GLU A 138 -30.19 37.60 -26.04
C GLU A 138 -29.31 36.72 -25.16
N SER A 139 -28.01 37.01 -25.05
CA SER A 139 -27.03 36.16 -24.36
C SER A 139 -25.94 36.96 -23.66
N TYR A 140 -25.37 36.39 -22.59
CA TYR A 140 -24.09 36.81 -22.05
C TYR A 140 -22.97 36.00 -22.69
N TYR A 141 -21.80 36.59 -22.87
CA TYR A 141 -20.65 35.96 -23.49
C TYR A 141 -19.46 35.98 -22.55
N VAL A 142 -18.77 34.85 -22.44
CA VAL A 142 -17.44 34.77 -21.82
C VAL A 142 -16.43 34.41 -22.89
N TYR A 143 -15.41 35.25 -23.06
CA TYR A 143 -14.31 35.00 -23.97
C TYR A 143 -13.10 34.51 -23.17
N LEU A 144 -12.64 33.32 -23.52
CA LEU A 144 -11.40 32.73 -23.01
C LEU A 144 -10.30 33.00 -24.03
N VAL A 145 -9.38 33.89 -23.69
CA VAL A 145 -8.30 34.36 -24.56
C VAL A 145 -7.02 33.59 -24.24
N ARG A 146 -6.55 32.78 -25.18
CA ARG A 146 -5.31 32.03 -25.04
C ARG A 146 -4.10 32.94 -25.14
N THR A 147 -2.94 32.45 -24.70
CA THR A 147 -1.65 33.15 -24.83
C THR A 147 -1.24 33.40 -26.28
N ASP A 148 -1.77 32.64 -27.24
CA ASP A 148 -1.59 32.85 -28.68
C ASP A 148 -2.55 33.89 -29.29
N GLY A 149 -3.38 34.53 -28.45
CA GLY A 149 -4.38 35.51 -28.85
C GLY A 149 -5.69 34.93 -29.38
N ARG A 150 -5.81 33.60 -29.54
CA ARG A 150 -7.05 32.97 -30.01
C ARG A 150 -8.12 33.03 -28.92
N ARG A 151 -9.36 33.33 -29.33
CA ARG A 151 -10.50 33.49 -28.43
C ARG A 151 -11.47 32.32 -28.58
N VAL A 152 -11.90 31.76 -27.46
CA VAL A 152 -13.02 30.80 -27.39
C VAL A 152 -14.19 31.50 -26.74
N ARG A 153 -15.30 31.64 -27.47
CA ARG A 153 -16.55 32.26 -26.98
C ARG A 153 -17.47 31.19 -26.41
N VAL A 154 -17.93 31.39 -25.18
CA VAL A 154 -18.95 30.57 -24.52
C VAL A 154 -20.23 31.40 -24.37
N ASP A 155 -21.34 30.83 -24.84
CA ASP A 155 -22.62 31.52 -24.93
C ASP A 155 -23.53 31.10 -23.77
N TYR A 156 -24.13 32.09 -23.09
CA TYR A 156 -25.03 31.90 -21.96
C TYR A 156 -26.37 32.61 -22.21
N PRO A 157 -27.42 31.89 -22.63
CA PRO A 157 -28.74 32.49 -22.90
C PRO A 157 -29.30 33.23 -21.69
N ARG A 158 -29.84 34.45 -21.90
CA ARG A 158 -30.36 35.28 -20.79
C ARG A 158 -31.68 34.73 -20.27
N SER A 159 -31.89 34.86 -18.96
CA SER A 159 -33.24 34.74 -18.36
C SER A 159 -34.07 35.97 -18.74
N GLY A 160 -34.88 35.84 -19.79
CA GLY A 160 -35.93 36.81 -20.09
C GLY A 160 -37.06 36.76 -19.04
N VAL A 161 -37.64 37.91 -18.71
CA VAL A 161 -38.99 38.00 -18.15
C VAL A 161 -39.93 37.53 -19.27
N SER A 162 -40.68 36.45 -19.04
CA SER A 162 -41.55 35.85 -20.05
C SER A 162 -42.41 36.89 -20.78
N SER A 163 -42.28 36.94 -22.11
CA SER A 163 -43.41 37.26 -22.98
C SER A 163 -44.32 36.02 -23.03
N ASP A 164 -45.62 36.23 -22.87
CA ASP A 164 -46.70 35.29 -22.51
C ASP A 164 -46.95 34.04 -23.40
N ASP A 165 -46.05 33.63 -24.28
CA ASP A 165 -46.27 32.47 -25.16
C ASP A 165 -45.38 31.29 -24.79
N ALA A 166 -45.77 30.59 -23.72
CA ALA A 166 -45.15 29.34 -23.28
C ALA A 166 -45.90 28.14 -23.87
N GLU A 167 -45.74 27.88 -25.16
CA GLU A 167 -46.00 26.55 -25.73
C GLU A 167 -44.78 26.02 -26.50
N GLN A 168 -44.27 24.88 -25.99
CA GLN A 168 -43.55 23.84 -26.71
C GLN A 168 -42.14 24.16 -27.23
N THR A 169 -41.11 23.91 -26.39
CA THR A 169 -40.03 22.96 -26.74
C THR A 169 -39.34 22.45 -25.46
N GLN A 170 -39.38 21.14 -25.23
CA GLN A 170 -38.76 20.42 -24.11
C GLN A 170 -37.23 20.27 -24.26
N ARG A 171 -36.50 21.37 -24.42
CA ARG A 171 -35.11 21.46 -23.93
C ARG A 171 -35.15 22.56 -22.89
N GLN A 172 -35.03 22.21 -21.62
CA GLN A 172 -34.80 23.21 -20.57
C GLN A 172 -33.45 23.88 -20.87
N GLU A 173 -33.45 24.85 -21.78
CA GLU A 173 -32.35 25.77 -21.95
C GLU A 173 -32.21 26.47 -20.60
N THR A 174 -31.18 26.07 -19.86
CA THR A 174 -30.88 26.69 -18.57
C THR A 174 -30.52 28.13 -18.88
N ARG A 175 -31.42 29.05 -18.53
CA ARG A 175 -31.22 30.48 -18.72
C ARG A 175 -30.41 31.03 -17.55
N TYR A 176 -29.53 31.99 -17.83
CA TYR A 176 -28.58 32.54 -16.88
C TYR A 176 -28.86 34.02 -16.60
N THR A 177 -28.52 34.44 -15.39
CA THR A 177 -28.50 35.86 -15.00
C THR A 177 -27.13 36.46 -15.25
N GLU A 178 -27.05 37.79 -15.44
CA GLU A 178 -25.77 38.50 -15.60
C GLU A 178 -24.84 38.19 -14.42
N LYS A 179 -25.40 38.23 -13.20
CA LYS A 179 -24.67 37.95 -11.97
C LYS A 179 -24.03 36.57 -11.98
N GLN A 180 -24.76 35.51 -12.35
CA GLN A 180 -24.21 34.15 -12.41
C GLN A 180 -23.04 34.04 -13.39
N VAL A 181 -23.16 34.65 -14.57
CA VAL A 181 -22.12 34.60 -15.60
C VAL A 181 -20.91 35.43 -15.18
N ARG A 182 -21.13 36.61 -14.59
CA ARG A 182 -20.07 37.46 -14.05
C ARG A 182 -19.34 36.80 -12.88
N ASP A 183 -20.07 36.26 -11.91
CA ASP A 183 -19.49 35.54 -10.76
C ASP A 183 -18.64 34.36 -11.25
N PHE A 184 -19.10 33.62 -12.26
CA PHE A 184 -18.31 32.55 -12.86
C PHE A 184 -17.06 33.08 -13.57
N ALA A 185 -17.15 34.15 -14.35
CA ALA A 185 -16.00 34.77 -14.99
C ALA A 185 -14.96 35.25 -13.96
N ASP A 186 -15.40 35.83 -12.85
CA ASP A 186 -14.55 36.27 -11.74
C ASP A 186 -13.85 35.06 -11.08
N VAL A 187 -14.57 33.97 -10.81
CA VAL A 187 -13.98 32.72 -10.30
C VAL A 187 -12.93 32.15 -11.26
N VAL A 188 -13.16 32.22 -12.58
CA VAL A 188 -12.15 31.78 -13.56
C VAL A 188 -10.93 32.70 -13.53
N ARG A 189 -11.09 34.03 -13.42
CA ARG A 189 -9.95 34.97 -13.28
C ARG A 189 -9.13 34.71 -12.03
N ASP A 190 -9.80 34.46 -10.90
CA ASP A 190 -9.13 34.12 -9.64
C ASP A 190 -8.35 32.81 -9.77
N ALA A 191 -8.93 31.80 -10.44
CA ALA A 191 -8.24 30.54 -10.71
C ALA A 191 -7.03 30.72 -11.64
N VAL A 192 -7.11 31.59 -12.66
CA VAL A 192 -5.98 31.96 -13.51
C VAL A 192 -4.86 32.61 -12.68
N ALA A 193 -5.19 33.55 -11.79
CA ALA A 193 -4.21 34.21 -10.93
C ALA A 193 -3.51 33.21 -9.99
N GLN A 194 -4.26 32.26 -9.44
CA GLN A 194 -3.73 31.17 -8.62
C GLN A 194 -2.81 30.23 -9.43
N GLU A 195 -3.22 29.82 -10.63
CA GLU A 195 -2.40 28.97 -11.51
C GLU A 195 -1.10 29.68 -11.90
N ASN A 196 -1.15 30.97 -12.25
CA ASN A 196 0.05 31.75 -12.58
C ASN A 196 1.01 31.82 -11.38
N THR A 197 0.48 32.01 -10.16
CA THR A 197 1.28 31.98 -8.93
C THR A 197 1.88 30.60 -8.68
N PHE A 198 1.11 29.53 -8.90
CA PHE A 198 1.58 28.15 -8.82
C PHE A 198 2.73 27.90 -9.79
N ARG A 199 2.58 28.29 -11.06
CA ARG A 199 3.62 28.15 -12.11
C ARG A 199 4.87 28.96 -11.81
N ALA A 200 4.74 30.16 -11.25
CA ALA A 200 5.88 30.96 -10.84
C ALA A 200 6.71 30.29 -9.72
N ARG A 201 6.05 29.58 -8.79
CA ARG A 201 6.70 28.86 -7.68
C ARG A 201 7.15 27.44 -8.05
N LEU A 202 6.68 26.91 -9.18
CA LEU A 202 6.90 25.52 -9.58
C LEU A 202 8.40 25.14 -9.69
N PRO A 203 9.28 25.94 -10.33
CA PRO A 203 10.70 25.59 -10.45
C PRO A 203 11.40 25.45 -9.09
N GLN A 204 11.09 26.34 -8.15
CA GLN A 204 11.64 26.27 -6.80
C GLN A 204 11.14 25.02 -6.07
N ARG A 205 9.84 24.74 -6.12
CA ARG A 205 9.26 23.54 -5.50
C ARG A 205 9.80 22.23 -6.07
N LEU A 206 10.02 22.18 -7.39
CA LEU A 206 10.64 21.02 -8.05
C LEU A 206 12.06 20.83 -7.51
N LYS A 207 12.89 21.88 -7.52
CA LYS A 207 14.26 21.84 -7.01
C LYS A 207 14.33 21.39 -5.54
N GLU A 208 13.45 21.93 -4.69
CA GLU A 208 13.36 21.54 -3.27
C GLU A 208 12.97 20.06 -3.14
N THR A 209 11.97 19.60 -3.91
CA THR A 209 11.50 18.21 -3.84
C THR A 209 12.55 17.22 -4.36
N GLU A 210 13.28 17.58 -5.43
CA GLU A 210 14.39 16.80 -5.97
C GLU A 210 15.53 16.66 -4.96
N ALA A 211 15.94 17.77 -4.33
CA ALA A 211 16.96 17.75 -3.28
C ALA A 211 16.53 16.90 -2.08
N GLU A 212 15.26 16.93 -1.71
CA GLU A 212 14.74 16.07 -0.64
C GLU A 212 14.68 14.59 -1.06
N LEU A 213 14.37 14.27 -2.33
CA LEU A 213 14.44 12.90 -2.84
C LEU A 213 15.88 12.36 -2.77
N ASP A 214 16.87 13.15 -3.14
CA ASP A 214 18.28 12.75 -3.06
C ASP A 214 18.69 12.48 -1.60
N ARG A 215 18.32 13.35 -0.66
CA ARG A 215 18.54 13.10 0.77
C ARG A 215 17.89 11.80 1.26
N VAL A 216 16.65 11.53 0.87
CA VAL A 216 15.95 10.29 1.25
C VAL A 216 16.65 9.07 0.67
N ARG A 217 17.15 9.14 -0.58
CA ARG A 217 17.91 8.05 -1.21
C ARG A 217 19.23 7.76 -0.47
N GLU A 218 19.87 8.80 0.07
CA GLU A 218 21.10 8.67 0.85
C GLU A 218 20.86 8.22 2.29
N ASP A 219 19.67 8.42 2.85
CA ASP A 219 19.33 8.00 4.22
C ASP A 219 19.06 6.48 4.32
N THR A 220 20.14 5.70 4.33
CA THR A 220 20.14 4.24 4.49
C THR A 220 20.48 3.78 5.90
N ALA A 221 20.72 4.71 6.84
CA ALA A 221 21.23 4.40 8.18
C ALA A 221 20.32 3.47 8.99
N ALA A 222 19.00 3.55 8.82
CA ALA A 222 18.07 2.62 9.46
C ALA A 222 18.17 1.19 8.87
N GLN A 223 18.34 1.07 7.55
CA GLN A 223 18.51 -0.23 6.89
C GLN A 223 19.83 -0.88 7.28
N GLU A 224 20.91 -0.11 7.33
CA GLU A 224 22.23 -0.57 7.74
C GLU A 224 22.21 -1.12 9.16
N ARG A 225 21.63 -0.38 10.11
CA ARG A 225 21.45 -0.85 11.49
C ARG A 225 20.64 -2.15 11.57
N ALA A 226 19.59 -2.30 10.75
CA ALA A 226 18.81 -3.53 10.68
C ALA A 226 19.60 -4.71 10.08
N ARG A 227 20.40 -4.46 9.03
CA ARG A 227 21.31 -5.47 8.43
C ARG A 227 22.37 -5.93 9.43
N GLU A 228 22.99 -4.99 10.14
CA GLU A 228 23.95 -5.30 11.21
C GLU A 228 23.30 -6.13 12.31
N ARG A 229 22.08 -5.77 12.75
CA ARG A 229 21.36 -6.53 13.77
C ARG A 229 21.09 -7.95 13.32
N LEU A 230 20.63 -8.14 12.07
CA LEU A 230 20.44 -9.46 11.49
C LEU A 230 21.74 -10.26 11.46
N ALA A 231 22.84 -9.65 11.00
CA ALA A 231 24.16 -10.28 10.97
C ALA A 231 24.64 -10.70 12.37
N ARG A 232 24.46 -9.84 13.39
CA ARG A 232 24.78 -10.16 14.78
C ARG A 232 23.97 -11.35 15.29
N ILE A 233 22.67 -11.40 15.01
CA ILE A 233 21.79 -12.52 15.43
C ILE A 233 22.20 -13.82 14.73
N GLN A 234 22.51 -13.76 13.44
CA GLN A 234 22.99 -14.92 12.68
C GLN A 234 24.32 -15.45 13.22
N ALA A 235 25.28 -14.56 13.51
CA ALA A 235 26.55 -14.93 14.13
C ALA A 235 26.34 -15.58 15.51
N ARG A 236 25.53 -14.94 16.38
CA ARG A 236 25.19 -15.47 17.70
C ARG A 236 24.52 -16.85 17.62
N ASN A 237 23.62 -17.05 16.67
CA ASN A 237 22.91 -18.33 16.50
C ASN A 237 23.82 -19.43 15.94
N LYS A 238 24.75 -19.08 15.05
CA LYS A 238 25.75 -20.00 14.48
C LYS A 238 26.68 -20.53 15.57
N ASP A 239 27.13 -19.65 16.46
CA ASP A 239 28.11 -19.97 17.50
C ASP A 239 27.47 -20.27 18.86
N ASN A 240 26.17 -20.61 18.89
CA ASN A 240 25.43 -20.81 20.14
C ASN A 240 25.93 -22.07 20.90
N PRO A 241 26.65 -21.92 22.02
CA PRO A 241 27.21 -23.06 22.75
C PRO A 241 26.11 -23.94 23.34
N HIS A 242 25.00 -23.35 23.82
CA HIS A 242 23.90 -24.12 24.40
C HIS A 242 23.20 -25.03 23.39
N LEU A 243 23.13 -24.63 22.12
CA LEU A 243 22.58 -25.47 21.06
C LEU A 243 23.52 -26.64 20.74
N ARG A 244 24.84 -26.39 20.75
CA ARG A 244 25.85 -27.45 20.59
C ARG A 244 25.75 -28.46 21.74
N ASP A 245 25.76 -27.98 22.98
CA ASP A 245 25.68 -28.83 24.18
C ASP A 245 24.38 -29.65 24.19
N ALA A 246 23.24 -29.03 23.84
CA ALA A 246 21.95 -29.74 23.74
C ALA A 246 21.94 -30.81 22.64
N ARG A 247 22.65 -30.59 21.52
CA ARG A 247 22.80 -31.59 20.46
C ARG A 247 23.69 -32.75 20.89
N GLU A 248 24.76 -32.46 21.62
CA GLU A 248 25.64 -33.49 22.21
C GLU A 248 24.90 -34.32 23.25
N GLU A 249 24.10 -33.70 24.12
CA GLU A 249 23.23 -34.37 25.08
C GLU A 249 22.21 -35.26 24.37
N LEU A 250 21.53 -34.74 23.34
CA LEU A 250 20.61 -35.53 22.53
C LEU A 250 21.32 -36.75 21.92
N GLU A 251 22.50 -36.57 21.34
CA GLU A 251 23.24 -37.69 20.75
C GLU A 251 23.69 -38.72 21.81
N ALA A 252 24.06 -38.27 23.01
CA ALA A 252 24.36 -39.16 24.13
C ALA A 252 23.13 -39.99 24.53
N GLU A 253 21.95 -39.37 24.66
CA GLU A 253 20.70 -40.07 24.96
C GLU A 253 20.29 -41.03 23.84
N ARG A 254 20.51 -40.67 22.57
CA ARG A 254 20.27 -41.56 21.43
C ARG A 254 21.19 -42.79 21.48
N ARG A 255 22.47 -42.62 21.85
CA ARG A 255 23.42 -43.72 22.04
C ARG A 255 23.03 -44.63 23.21
N LYS A 256 22.63 -44.07 24.36
CA LYS A 256 22.09 -44.84 25.50
C LYS A 256 20.87 -45.66 25.07
N TRP A 257 19.93 -45.05 24.36
CA TRP A 257 18.76 -45.74 23.83
C TRP A 257 19.15 -46.88 22.88
N ARG A 258 20.13 -46.67 21.99
CA ARG A 258 20.61 -47.71 21.08
C ARG A 258 21.21 -48.90 21.84
N ALA A 259 21.98 -48.65 22.89
CA ALA A 259 22.54 -49.70 23.73
C ALA A 259 21.44 -50.54 24.42
N LEU A 260 20.35 -49.90 24.85
CA LEU A 260 19.23 -50.58 25.50
C LEU A 260 18.31 -51.33 24.53
N ALA A 261 17.97 -50.70 23.40
CA ALA A 261 16.90 -51.14 22.50
C ALA A 261 17.39 -51.72 21.17
N GLY A 262 18.71 -51.74 20.94
CA GLY A 262 19.36 -52.27 19.74
C GLY A 262 19.18 -51.41 18.46
N LYS A 263 18.38 -50.34 18.51
CA LYS A 263 18.09 -49.48 17.35
C LYS A 263 18.25 -48.00 17.69
N MET A 264 18.81 -47.24 16.75
CA MET A 264 19.01 -45.80 16.92
C MET A 264 17.67 -45.06 16.77
N PRO A 265 17.25 -44.25 17.76
CA PRO A 265 16.07 -43.43 17.64
C PRO A 265 16.31 -42.24 16.68
N PRO A 266 15.24 -41.70 16.04
CA PRO A 266 15.38 -40.52 15.19
C PRO A 266 15.88 -39.31 15.99
N ALA A 267 16.50 -38.35 15.31
CA ALA A 267 16.87 -37.06 15.90
C ALA A 267 15.64 -36.29 16.39
#